data_AF-A0A9E5WTH1-F1
#
_entry.id   AF-A0A9E5WTH1-F1
#
_cell.length_a   1.000
_cell.length_b   1.000
_cell.length_c   1.000
_cell.angle_alpha   90.00
_cell.angle_beta   90.00
_cell.angle_gamma   90.00
#
_symmetry.space_group_name_H-M   'P 1'
#
loop_
_entity.id
_entity.type
_entity.pdbx_description
1 polymer ?
#
loop_
_entity_poly.entity_id
_entity_poly.type
_entity_poly.pdbx_seq_one_letter_code
_entity_poly.pdbx_strand_id
1 'polypeptide(L)'
;KNVVTQTASSAMLVPTVTTGSVDATLAYLTDTLAEKDKVDVIRIPSNSAKAVQPFAIARSSQRKWLGRRLLQALERSKDQFEAAGFHFRLEGPRPTKVSIE
;
A
#
# COMPACT_ATOMS: atom_id res chain seq x y z
N LYS A 1 -30.99 1.55 -0.94
CA LYS A 1 -30.53 0.37 -1.70
C LYS A 1 -29.08 0.60 -2.06
N ASN A 2 -28.14 -0.20 -1.56
CA ASN A 2 -26.72 0.04 -1.79
C ASN A 2 -26.31 -0.58 -3.12
N VAL A 3 -25.59 0.17 -3.95
CA VAL A 3 -24.96 -0.36 -5.17
C VAL A 3 -23.61 -0.93 -4.77
N VAL A 4 -23.38 -2.21 -5.07
CA VAL A 4 -22.11 -2.88 -4.79
C VAL A 4 -21.36 -3.02 -6.12
N THR A 5 -20.26 -2.29 -6.24
CA THR A 5 -19.36 -2.36 -7.40
C THR A 5 -18.01 -2.86 -6.93
N GLN A 6 -17.41 -3.80 -7.66
CA GLN A 6 -16.05 -4.26 -7.38
C GLN A 6 -15.05 -3.41 -8.17
N THR A 7 -14.29 -2.59 -7.45
CA THR A 7 -13.22 -1.76 -8.01
C THR A 7 -11.86 -2.39 -7.70
N ALA A 8 -10.98 -2.44 -8.69
CA ALA A 8 -9.74 -3.23 -8.63
C ALA A 8 -8.68 -2.71 -7.65
N SER A 9 -8.71 -1.43 -7.26
CA SER A 9 -7.72 -0.82 -6.37
C SER A 9 -8.26 0.43 -5.69
N SER A 10 -7.76 0.74 -4.50
CA SER A 10 -8.04 1.99 -3.79
C SER A 10 -7.64 3.24 -4.57
N ALA A 11 -6.60 3.17 -5.40
CA ALA A 11 -6.21 4.26 -6.29
C ALA A 11 -7.31 4.67 -7.28
N MET A 12 -8.21 3.75 -7.65
CA MET A 12 -9.36 4.05 -8.51
C MET A 12 -10.56 4.59 -7.72
N LEU A 13 -10.54 4.52 -6.39
CA LEU A 13 -11.63 5.02 -5.55
C LEU A 13 -11.44 6.51 -5.19
N VAL A 14 -10.20 6.98 -5.04
CA VAL A 14 -9.92 8.39 -4.70
C VAL A 14 -10.59 9.38 -5.68
N PRO A 15 -10.56 9.18 -7.01
CA PRO A 15 -11.23 10.07 -7.94
C PRO A 15 -12.75 10.14 -7.77
N THR A 16 -13.38 9.12 -7.20
CA THR A 16 -14.83 9.13 -6.95
C THR A 16 -15.20 10.11 -5.83
N VAL A 17 -14.29 10.37 -4.89
CA VAL A 17 -14.44 11.42 -3.87
C VAL A 17 -14.22 12.79 -4.50
N THR A 18 -13.14 12.98 -5.27
CA THR A 18 -12.82 14.30 -5.86
C THR A 18 -13.85 14.77 -6.89
N THR A 19 -14.56 13.84 -7.53
CA THR A 19 -15.67 14.15 -8.46
C THR A 19 -17.02 14.29 -7.77
N GLY A 20 -17.11 14.05 -6.45
CA GLY A 20 -18.37 14.08 -5.69
C GLY A 20 -19.32 12.93 -6.00
N SER A 21 -18.82 11.84 -6.61
CA SER A 21 -19.63 10.63 -6.84
C SER A 21 -19.93 9.87 -5.54
N VAL A 22 -19.06 10.01 -4.54
CA VAL A 22 -19.23 9.51 -3.17
C VAL A 22 -18.72 10.54 -2.18
N ASP A 23 -19.24 10.51 -0.95
CA ASP A 23 -18.81 11.42 0.13
C ASP A 23 -17.45 11.00 0.74
N ALA A 24 -17.16 9.70 0.75
CA ALA A 24 -15.93 9.14 1.34
C ALA A 24 -15.56 7.79 0.72
N THR A 25 -14.28 7.42 0.83
CA THR A 25 -13.78 6.09 0.48
C THR A 25 -12.70 5.61 1.46
N LEU A 26 -12.50 4.29 1.51
CA LEU A 26 -11.32 3.68 2.14
C LEU A 26 -10.21 3.53 1.10
N ALA A 27 -9.04 4.07 1.41
CA ALA A 27 -7.87 3.98 0.55
C ALA A 27 -6.57 3.92 1.37
N TYR A 28 -5.48 3.45 0.75
CA TYR A 28 -4.15 3.63 1.31
C TYR A 28 -3.69 5.08 1.12
N LEU A 29 -2.98 5.62 2.10
CA LEU A 29 -2.50 7.00 2.08
C LEU A 29 -1.64 7.32 0.84
N THR A 30 -0.86 6.35 0.38
CA THR A 30 -0.05 6.49 -0.84
C THR A 30 -0.89 6.79 -2.08
N ASP A 31 -2.10 6.26 -2.13
CA ASP A 31 -2.99 6.40 -3.29
C ASP A 31 -3.64 7.79 -3.32
N THR A 32 -3.65 8.53 -2.21
CA THR A 32 -4.18 9.88 -2.15
C THR A 32 -3.16 10.93 -2.60
N LEU A 33 -1.90 10.55 -2.80
CA LEU A 33 -0.81 11.51 -3.03
C LEU A 33 -1.02 12.38 -4.28
N ALA A 34 -1.56 11.80 -5.35
CA ALA A 34 -1.85 12.50 -6.61
C ALA A 34 -2.98 13.55 -6.47
N GLU A 35 -3.87 13.37 -5.50
CA GLU A 35 -5.06 14.19 -5.28
C GLU A 35 -5.03 14.88 -3.90
N LYS A 36 -3.85 14.97 -3.27
CA LYS A 36 -3.67 15.40 -1.87
C LYS A 36 -4.26 16.79 -1.58
N ASP A 37 -4.32 17.66 -2.58
CA ASP A 37 -4.82 19.03 -2.46
C ASP A 37 -6.35 19.11 -2.66
N LYS A 38 -7.01 17.99 -2.95
CA LYS A 38 -8.45 17.90 -3.24
C LYS A 38 -9.23 17.00 -2.28
N VAL A 39 -8.55 16.29 -1.38
CA VAL A 39 -9.18 15.38 -0.43
C VAL A 39 -8.63 15.58 0.97
N ASP A 40 -9.52 15.51 1.96
CA ASP A 40 -9.13 15.37 3.36
C ASP A 40 -8.90 13.91 3.71
N VAL A 41 -7.86 13.62 4.49
CA VAL A 41 -7.51 12.25 4.88
C VAL A 41 -7.65 12.07 6.39
N ILE A 42 -8.57 11.19 6.78
CA ILE A 42 -8.75 10.76 8.17
C ILE A 42 -8.08 9.40 8.36
N ARG A 43 -7.03 9.34 9.19
CA ARG A 43 -6.35 8.09 9.52
C ARG A 43 -7.19 7.24 10.48
N ILE A 44 -7.30 5.95 10.20
CA ILE A 44 -7.93 4.98 11.09
C ILE A 44 -6.87 4.44 12.07
N PRO A 45 -6.95 4.74 13.39
CA PRO A 45 -5.95 4.31 14.36
C PRO A 45 -6.18 2.84 14.75
N SER A 46 -5.78 1.92 13.87
CA SER A 46 -5.88 0.47 14.11
C SER A 46 -4.64 -0.26 13.62
N ASN A 47 -4.24 -1.31 14.35
CA ASN A 47 -3.19 -2.21 13.87
C ASN A 47 -3.60 -2.95 12.60
N SER A 48 -4.91 -3.20 12.40
CA SER A 48 -5.45 -3.83 11.19
C SER A 48 -5.44 -2.91 9.97
N ALA A 49 -5.25 -1.60 10.16
CA ALA A 49 -5.14 -0.64 9.06
C ALA A 49 -3.72 -0.57 8.46
N LYS A 50 -2.77 -1.37 8.96
CA LYS A 50 -1.38 -1.39 8.48
C LYS A 50 -1.23 -2.39 7.33
N ALA A 51 -0.92 -1.88 6.14
CA ALA A 51 -0.45 -2.72 5.04
C ALA A 51 1.08 -2.80 5.03
N VAL A 52 1.62 -3.95 5.42
CA VAL A 52 3.05 -4.25 5.32
C VAL A 52 3.29 -5.06 4.06
N GLN A 53 4.11 -4.55 3.14
CA GLN A 53 4.44 -5.24 1.89
C GLN A 53 5.64 -6.16 2.08
N PRO A 54 5.49 -7.49 2.02
CA PRO A 54 6.60 -8.41 2.07
C PRO A 54 7.31 -8.48 0.71
N PHE A 55 8.64 -8.60 0.74
CA PHE A 55 9.43 -8.98 -0.44
C PHE A 55 9.91 -10.42 -0.27
N ALA A 56 9.70 -11.25 -1.29
CA ALA A 56 10.14 -12.64 -1.28
C ALA A 56 10.64 -13.08 -2.66
N ILE A 57 11.63 -13.98 -2.66
CA ILE A 57 12.13 -14.62 -3.88
C ILE A 57 11.67 -16.07 -3.88
N ALA A 58 10.88 -16.45 -4.88
CA ALA A 58 10.40 -17.82 -5.01
C ALA A 58 11.56 -18.83 -5.06
N ARG A 59 11.41 -19.97 -4.36
CA ARG A 59 12.42 -21.04 -4.32
C ARG A 59 12.72 -21.61 -5.71
N SER A 60 11.73 -21.63 -6.59
CA SER A 60 11.82 -22.10 -7.97
C SER A 60 12.39 -21.06 -8.95
N SER A 61 12.61 -19.81 -8.54
CA SER A 61 13.07 -18.75 -9.44
C SER A 61 14.40 -19.12 -10.11
N GLN A 62 14.46 -19.00 -11.44
CA GLN A 62 15.70 -19.16 -12.21
C GLN A 62 16.61 -17.92 -12.13
N ARG A 63 16.11 -16.79 -11.60
CA ARG A 63 16.80 -15.50 -11.56
C ARG A 63 16.96 -14.95 -10.14
N LYS A 64 17.22 -15.84 -9.15
CA LYS A 64 17.34 -15.48 -7.72
C LYS A 64 18.33 -14.34 -7.45
N TRP A 65 19.47 -14.33 -8.14
CA TRP A 65 20.48 -13.28 -7.97
C TRP A 65 20.02 -11.91 -8.45
N LEU A 66 19.21 -11.86 -9.53
CA LEU A 66 18.59 -10.61 -9.96
C LEU A 66 17.60 -10.10 -8.91
N GLY A 67 16.76 -10.99 -8.36
CA GLY A 67 15.85 -10.64 -7.27
C GLY A 67 16.57 -10.11 -6.03
N ARG A 68 17.72 -10.69 -5.66
CA ARG A 68 18.55 -10.19 -4.54
C ARG A 68 19.13 -8.81 -4.83
N ARG A 69 19.63 -8.57 -6.05
CA ARG A 69 20.13 -7.25 -6.44
C ARG A 69 19.03 -6.19 -6.47
N LEU A 70 17.81 -6.58 -6.87
CA LEU A 70 16.65 -5.69 -6.78
C LEU A 70 16.36 -5.31 -5.33
N LEU A 71 16.32 -6.30 -4.42
CA LEU A 71 16.14 -6.01 -2.99
C LEU A 71 17.22 -5.07 -2.45
N GLN A 72 18.50 -5.32 -2.78
CA GLN A 72 19.60 -4.43 -2.40
C GLN A 72 19.46 -3.02 -2.97
N ALA A 73 18.92 -2.87 -4.18
CA ALA A 73 18.65 -1.56 -4.77
C ALA A 73 17.52 -0.84 -4.03
N LEU A 74 16.43 -1.55 -3.70
CA LEU A 74 15.31 -1.01 -2.92
C LEU A 74 15.75 -0.61 -1.51
N GLU A 75 16.58 -1.42 -0.85
CA GLU A 75 17.17 -1.14 0.47
C GLU A 75 17.95 0.18 0.51
N ARG A 76 18.60 0.54 -0.61
CA ARG A 76 19.36 1.79 -0.77
C ARG A 76 18.52 2.98 -1.22
N SER A 77 17.24 2.77 -1.55
CA SER A 77 16.35 3.78 -2.14
C SER A 77 15.34 4.33 -1.15
N LYS A 78 15.70 4.39 0.15
CA LYS A 78 14.81 4.85 1.24
C LYS A 78 14.12 6.17 0.91
N ASP A 79 14.88 7.18 0.50
CA ASP A 79 14.35 8.53 0.26
C ASP A 79 13.29 8.54 -0.85
N GLN A 80 13.50 7.76 -1.93
CA GLN A 80 12.53 7.63 -3.01
C GLN A 80 11.27 6.90 -2.54
N PHE A 81 11.43 5.92 -1.66
CA PHE A 81 10.31 5.17 -1.09
C PHE A 81 9.44 6.05 -0.19
N GLU A 82 10.06 6.88 0.65
CA GLU A 82 9.37 7.84 1.52
C GLU A 82 8.75 9.00 0.73
N ALA A 83 9.43 9.49 -0.31
CA ALA A 83 8.88 10.51 -1.21
C ALA A 83 7.63 10.02 -1.97
N ALA A 84 7.52 8.72 -2.24
CA ALA A 84 6.32 8.10 -2.81
C ALA A 84 5.18 7.90 -1.78
N GLY A 85 5.36 8.35 -0.54
CA GLY A 85 4.34 8.32 0.52
C GLY A 85 4.33 7.04 1.37
N PHE A 86 5.30 6.13 1.18
CA PHE A 86 5.41 4.92 1.98
C PHE A 86 6.22 5.15 3.25
N HIS A 87 6.00 4.31 4.25
CA HIS A 87 6.89 4.21 5.41
C HIS A 87 7.92 3.10 5.15
N PHE A 88 9.20 3.46 5.13
CA PHE A 88 10.28 2.50 4.85
C PHE A 88 10.52 1.56 6.04
N ARG A 89 10.64 0.25 5.78
CA ARG A 89 10.86 -0.78 6.79
C ARG A 89 11.72 -1.92 6.25
N LEU A 90 12.88 -2.15 6.86
CA LEU A 90 13.76 -3.29 6.55
C LEU A 90 13.79 -4.35 7.66
N GLU A 91 13.54 -3.94 8.90
CA GLU A 91 13.53 -4.83 10.05
C GLU A 91 12.15 -4.85 10.71
N GLY A 92 11.67 -6.05 10.99
CA GLY A 92 10.42 -6.27 11.68
C GLY A 92 10.23 -7.75 11.99
N PRO A 93 9.55 -8.10 13.10
CA PRO A 93 9.16 -9.47 13.35
C PRO A 93 8.40 -9.99 12.12
N ARG A 94 8.77 -11.20 11.66
CA ARG A 94 7.99 -11.91 10.64
C ARG A 94 6.53 -11.88 11.09
N PRO A 95 5.57 -11.44 10.24
CA PRO A 95 4.17 -11.49 10.63
C PRO A 95 3.84 -12.94 11.00
N THR A 96 3.57 -13.16 12.28
CA THR A 96 3.05 -14.43 12.78
C THR A 96 1.74 -14.66 12.05
N LYS A 97 1.48 -15.90 11.62
CA LYS A 97 0.20 -16.25 10.99
C LYS A 97 -0.94 -15.71 11.87
N VAL A 98 -1.70 -14.76 11.35
CA VAL A 98 -2.94 -14.34 11.98
C VAL A 98 -3.95 -15.43 11.63
N SER A 99 -4.30 -16.25 12.61
CA SER A 99 -5.48 -17.11 12.50
C SER A 99 -6.68 -16.20 12.41
N ILE A 100 -7.34 -16.20 11.25
CA ILE A 100 -8.68 -15.62 11.13
C ILE A 100 -9.61 -16.74 11.58
N GLU A 101 -10.18 -16.59 12.77
CA GLU A 101 -11.38 -17.33 13.21
C GLU A 101 -12.63 -16.75 12.54
#